data_AF-A0A3L8RTF4-F1
#
_entry.id   AF-A0A3L8RTF4-F1
#
_cell.length_a   1.000
_cell.length_b   1.000
_cell.length_c   1.000
_cell.angle_alpha   90.00
_cell.angle_beta   90.00
_cell.angle_gamma   90.00
#
_symmetry.space_group_name_H-M   'P 1'
#
loop_
_entity.id
_entity.type
_entity.pdbx_description
1 polymer ?
#
loop_
_entity_poly.entity_id
_entity_poly.type
_entity_poly.pdbx_seq_one_letter_code
_entity_poly.pdbx_strand_id
1 'polypeptide(L)'
;MMVTVALLLLSLLRTAATTGEWCPACGVAALAPAAQRAALLALAKQSILAKLGLPGRPSVPQPPSRGSLLTALRRMRAQRSDAAATPGILRDGRVPARPGMGLQEYEVLSFAEPGE
;
A
#
# COMPACT_ATOMS: atom_id res chain seq x y z
N MET A 1 -7.84 7.24 -52.40
CA MET A 1 -6.88 6.12 -52.22
C MET A 1 -6.01 6.26 -50.97
N MET A 2 -5.50 7.45 -50.62
CA MET A 2 -4.68 7.64 -49.41
C MET A 2 -5.46 7.47 -48.09
N VAL A 3 -6.70 7.92 -48.03
CA VAL A 3 -7.54 7.83 -46.82
C VAL A 3 -7.91 6.37 -46.50
N THR A 4 -8.22 5.58 -47.52
CA THR A 4 -8.53 4.15 -47.36
C THR A 4 -7.29 3.37 -46.93
N VAL A 5 -6.11 3.71 -47.47
CA VAL A 5 -4.83 3.14 -47.04
C VAL A 5 -4.49 3.53 -45.60
N ALA A 6 -4.72 4.79 -45.21
CA ALA A 6 -4.52 5.24 -43.83
C ALA A 6 -5.46 4.55 -42.85
N LEU A 7 -6.74 4.39 -43.20
CA LEU A 7 -7.73 3.67 -42.38
C LEU A 7 -7.37 2.18 -42.25
N LEU A 8 -6.92 1.55 -43.33
CA LEU A 8 -6.42 0.16 -43.30
C LEU A 8 -5.20 0.04 -42.41
N LEU A 9 -4.22 0.95 -42.52
CA LEU A 9 -3.03 0.96 -41.66
C LEU A 9 -3.40 1.18 -40.17
N LEU A 10 -4.32 2.10 -39.87
CA LEU A 10 -4.83 2.27 -38.50
C LEU A 10 -5.56 1.04 -38.00
N SER A 11 -6.33 0.36 -38.86
CA SER A 11 -7.02 -0.88 -38.51
C SER A 11 -6.03 -2.01 -38.23
N LEU A 12 -4.99 -2.15 -39.06
CA LEU A 12 -3.91 -3.13 -38.91
C LEU A 12 -3.09 -2.88 -37.64
N LEU A 13 -2.78 -1.62 -37.33
CA LEU A 13 -2.12 -1.23 -36.07
C LEU A 13 -2.98 -1.59 -34.85
N ARG A 14 -4.30 -1.36 -34.91
CA ARG A 14 -5.22 -1.75 -33.83
C ARG A 14 -5.27 -3.26 -33.67
N THR A 15 -5.36 -4.04 -34.74
CA THR A 15 -5.39 -5.50 -34.65
C THR A 15 -4.04 -6.09 -34.19
N ALA A 16 -2.92 -5.49 -34.58
CA ALA A 16 -1.60 -5.88 -34.08
C ALA A 16 -1.44 -5.57 -32.58
N ALA A 17 -2.13 -4.53 -32.06
CA ALA A 17 -2.17 -4.24 -30.63
C ALA A 17 -3.09 -5.19 -29.84
N THR A 18 -4.06 -5.85 -30.49
CA THR A 18 -4.97 -6.81 -29.81
C THR A 18 -4.33 -8.16 -29.46
N THR A 19 -3.17 -8.49 -30.04
CA THR A 19 -2.44 -9.73 -29.73
C THR A 19 -1.39 -9.56 -28.64
N GLY A 20 -1.23 -8.35 -28.09
CA GLY A 20 -0.25 -8.07 -27.04
C GLY A 20 -0.57 -6.79 -26.29
N GLU A 21 -1.45 -6.90 -25.30
CA GLU A 21 -1.26 -6.26 -24.00
C GLU A 21 -1.08 -4.72 -23.97
N TRP A 22 -1.45 -3.94 -24.99
CA TRP A 22 -1.27 -2.48 -24.96
C TRP A 22 -2.37 -1.78 -24.13
N CYS A 23 -2.00 -1.02 -23.10
CA CYS A 23 -2.95 -0.15 -22.39
C CYS A 23 -3.24 1.15 -23.20
N PRO A 24 -4.48 1.37 -23.69
CA PRO A 24 -4.81 2.53 -24.51
C PRO A 24 -4.81 3.86 -23.73
N ALA A 25 -4.82 3.82 -22.40
CA ALA A 25 -4.82 5.02 -21.55
C ALA A 25 -3.43 5.60 -21.28
N CYS A 26 -2.39 4.74 -21.20
CA CYS A 26 -1.03 5.17 -20.91
C CYS A 26 -0.02 4.86 -22.02
N GLY A 27 -0.43 4.18 -23.09
CA GLY A 27 0.45 3.92 -24.23
C GLY A 27 1.52 2.85 -23.98
N VAL A 28 1.49 2.17 -22.82
CA VAL A 28 2.51 1.20 -22.42
C VAL A 28 2.06 -0.21 -22.80
N ALA A 29 2.93 -0.95 -23.48
CA ALA A 29 2.76 -2.40 -23.67
C ALA A 29 2.78 -3.08 -22.31
N ALA A 30 1.84 -4.00 -22.03
CA ALA A 30 1.84 -4.64 -20.73
C ALA A 30 3.12 -5.45 -20.60
N LEU A 31 3.76 -5.18 -19.48
CA LEU A 31 5.03 -5.72 -19.15
C LEU A 31 4.77 -7.14 -18.66
N ALA A 32 5.58 -8.11 -19.09
CA ALA A 32 5.47 -9.48 -18.61
C ALA A 32 5.27 -9.48 -17.08
N PRO A 33 4.36 -10.28 -16.50
CA PRO A 33 3.95 -10.13 -15.11
C PRO A 33 5.11 -10.10 -14.09
N ALA A 34 6.19 -10.84 -14.37
CA ALA A 34 7.41 -10.81 -13.56
C ALA A 34 8.14 -9.44 -13.62
N ALA A 35 8.25 -8.86 -14.82
CA ALA A 35 8.86 -7.56 -15.02
C ALA A 35 8.00 -6.42 -14.47
N GLN A 36 6.66 -6.51 -14.57
CA GLN A 36 5.75 -5.57 -13.89
C GLN A 36 5.94 -5.60 -12.37
N ARG A 37 5.98 -6.80 -11.78
CA ARG A 37 6.24 -6.96 -10.33
C ARG A 37 7.60 -6.38 -9.94
N ALA A 38 8.64 -6.64 -10.72
CA ALA A 38 9.98 -6.10 -10.46
C ALA A 38 9.99 -4.56 -10.50
N ALA A 39 9.31 -3.95 -11.48
CA ALA A 39 9.17 -2.50 -11.57
C ALA A 39 8.42 -1.91 -10.36
N LEU A 40 7.29 -2.51 -9.98
CA LEU A 40 6.53 -2.08 -8.80
C LEU A 40 7.34 -2.23 -7.50
N LEU A 41 8.12 -3.31 -7.36
CA LEU A 41 9.01 -3.51 -6.22
C LEU A 41 10.11 -2.46 -6.17
N ALA A 42 10.70 -2.09 -7.30
CA ALA A 42 11.71 -1.03 -7.37
C ALA A 42 11.12 0.32 -6.94
N LEU A 43 9.93 0.66 -7.44
CA LEU A 43 9.21 1.88 -7.09
C LEU A 43 8.86 1.91 -5.59
N ALA A 44 8.35 0.80 -5.05
CA ALA A 44 8.04 0.68 -3.63
C ALA A 44 9.28 0.88 -2.75
N LYS A 45 10.43 0.28 -3.13
CA LYS A 45 11.70 0.47 -2.42
C LYS A 45 12.13 1.93 -2.41
N GLN A 46 12.08 2.60 -3.56
CA GLN A 46 12.42 4.04 -3.66
C GLN A 46 11.47 4.90 -2.84
N SER A 47 10.16 4.60 -2.88
CA SER A 47 9.16 5.31 -2.08
C SER A 47 9.43 5.20 -0.58
N ILE A 48 9.79 4.00 -0.10
CA ILE A 48 10.14 3.77 1.30
C ILE A 48 11.39 4.58 1.68
N LEU A 49 12.45 4.53 0.87
CA LEU A 49 13.67 5.28 1.13
C LEU A 49 13.43 6.79 1.17
N ALA A 50 12.68 7.32 0.20
CA ALA A 50 12.32 8.73 0.15
C ALA A 50 11.50 9.17 1.38
N LYS A 51 10.49 8.37 1.79
CA LYS A 51 9.67 8.66 2.98
C LYS A 51 10.46 8.60 4.28
N LEU A 52 11.50 7.78 4.34
CA LEU A 52 12.40 7.71 5.49
C LEU A 52 13.51 8.77 5.45
N GLY A 53 13.61 9.55 4.36
CA GLY A 53 14.71 10.51 4.16
C GLY A 53 16.08 9.82 4.03
N LEU A 54 16.11 8.57 3.58
CA LEU A 54 17.34 7.77 3.49
C LEU A 54 17.88 7.79 2.05
N PRO A 55 19.19 8.02 1.85
CA PRO A 55 19.81 8.00 0.52
C PRO A 55 19.89 6.58 -0.06
N GLY A 56 19.77 5.55 0.79
CA GLY A 56 19.89 4.15 0.41
C GLY A 56 19.54 3.23 1.58
N ARG A 57 19.53 1.93 1.33
CA ARG A 57 19.30 0.94 2.40
C ARG A 57 20.50 0.97 3.38
N PRO A 58 20.27 1.18 4.68
CA PRO A 58 21.36 1.12 5.66
C PRO A 58 21.89 -0.31 5.76
N SER A 59 23.22 -0.44 5.72
CA SER A 59 23.91 -1.70 5.99
C SER A 59 24.25 -1.76 7.48
N VAL A 60 24.00 -2.90 8.12
CA VAL A 60 24.36 -3.15 9.51
C VAL A 60 25.31 -4.35 9.51
N PRO A 61 26.64 -4.13 9.55
CA PRO A 61 27.63 -5.20 9.46
C PRO A 61 27.52 -6.24 10.56
N GLN A 62 27.10 -5.82 11.76
CA GLN A 62 26.89 -6.70 12.90
C GLN A 62 25.52 -6.38 13.52
N PRO A 63 24.45 -7.10 13.12
CA PRO A 63 23.14 -6.89 13.72
C PRO A 63 23.18 -7.31 15.19
N PRO A 64 22.41 -6.63 16.07
CA PRO A 64 22.26 -7.06 17.45
C PRO A 64 21.66 -8.47 17.50
N SER A 65 21.93 -9.21 18.58
CA SER A 65 21.30 -10.51 18.78
C SER A 65 19.77 -10.37 18.79
N ARG A 66 19.07 -11.37 18.24
CA ARG A 66 17.59 -11.34 18.18
C ARG A 66 16.97 -11.13 19.56
N GLY A 67 17.56 -11.74 20.59
CA GLY A 67 17.13 -11.60 21.99
C GLY A 67 17.26 -10.18 22.53
N SER A 68 18.37 -9.49 22.25
CA SER A 68 18.56 -8.10 22.70
C SER A 68 17.63 -7.14 21.96
N LEU A 69 17.47 -7.31 20.64
CA LEU A 69 16.55 -6.52 19.82
C LEU A 69 15.10 -6.66 20.28
N LEU A 70 14.62 -7.89 20.48
CA LEU A 70 13.26 -8.12 20.97
C LEU A 70 13.04 -7.58 22.38
N THR A 71 14.05 -7.67 23.25
CA THR A 71 13.95 -7.12 24.61
C THR A 71 13.93 -5.60 24.61
N ALA A 72 14.75 -4.95 23.79
CA ALA A 72 14.73 -3.50 23.61
C ALA A 72 13.38 -3.03 23.06
N LEU A 73 12.86 -3.69 22.02
CA LEU A 73 11.54 -3.36 21.44
C LEU A 73 10.40 -3.54 22.45
N ARG A 74 10.43 -4.58 23.28
CA ARG A 74 9.44 -4.77 24.36
C ARG A 74 9.47 -3.63 25.37
N ARG A 75 10.67 -3.23 25.82
CA ARG A 75 10.83 -2.11 26.77
C ARG A 75 10.37 -0.78 26.17
N MET A 76 10.73 -0.48 24.93
CA MET A 76 10.27 0.72 24.23
C MET A 76 8.73 0.77 24.11
N ARG A 77 8.08 -0.37 23.84
CA ARG A 77 6.62 -0.43 23.77
C ARG A 77 5.98 -0.18 25.14
N ALA A 78 6.54 -0.76 26.21
CA ALA A 78 6.08 -0.52 27.58
C ALA A 78 6.23 0.95 27.98
N GLN A 79 7.39 1.56 27.72
CA GLN A 79 7.59 3.00 27.98
C GLN A 79 6.63 3.89 27.18
N ARG A 80 6.28 3.50 25.95
CA ARG A 80 5.29 4.22 25.14
C ARG A 80 3.88 4.09 25.71
N SER A 81 3.49 2.92 26.23
CA SER A 81 2.20 2.75 26.90
C SER A 81 2.15 3.50 28.24
N ASP A 82 3.25 3.53 28.98
CA ASP A 82 3.32 4.24 30.27
C ASP A 82 3.31 5.76 30.07
N ALA A 83 3.96 6.28 29.01
CA ALA A 83 3.86 7.70 28.64
C ALA A 83 2.47 8.08 28.09
N ALA A 84 1.78 7.16 27.43
CA ALA A 84 0.38 7.32 27.00
C ALA A 84 -0.63 7.18 28.15
N ALA A 85 -0.20 6.76 29.34
CA ALA A 85 -1.01 6.76 30.56
C ALA A 85 -1.08 8.15 31.24
N THR A 86 -0.46 9.18 30.64
CA THR A 86 -0.88 10.57 30.89
C THR A 86 -2.22 10.77 30.19
N PRO A 87 -3.34 11.02 30.90
CA PRO A 87 -4.65 11.14 30.28
C PRO A 87 -4.71 12.43 29.47
N GLY A 88 -4.38 12.35 28.19
CA GLY A 88 -4.51 13.45 27.24
C GLY A 88 -3.52 13.34 26.10
N ILE A 89 -4.01 12.95 24.92
CA ILE A 89 -3.30 12.92 23.63
C ILE A 89 -2.51 11.62 23.38
N LEU A 90 -3.27 10.53 23.27
CA LEU A 90 -2.86 9.39 22.45
C LEU A 90 -2.98 9.84 20.98
N ARG A 91 -1.89 10.31 20.38
CA ARG A 91 -1.83 10.45 18.91
C ARG A 91 -1.68 9.05 18.33
N ASP A 92 -2.80 8.33 18.35
CA ASP A 92 -2.96 7.06 17.67
C ASP A 92 -2.67 7.32 16.19
N GLY A 93 -1.69 6.60 15.64
CA GLY A 93 -1.41 6.57 14.22
C GLY A 93 -2.49 5.81 13.45
N ARG A 94 -3.77 5.93 13.87
CA ARG A 94 -4.90 5.60 13.03
C ARG A 94 -4.72 6.43 11.77
N VAL A 95 -4.55 5.72 10.67
CA VAL A 95 -4.93 6.14 9.32
C VAL A 95 -5.96 7.25 9.45
N PRO A 96 -5.75 8.47 8.90
CA PRO A 96 -6.82 9.45 8.89
C PRO A 96 -8.00 8.74 8.25
N ALA A 97 -9.03 8.45 9.05
CA ALA A 97 -10.28 7.93 8.55
C ALA A 97 -10.64 8.86 7.41
N ARG A 98 -10.72 8.30 6.18
CA ARG A 98 -11.20 9.08 5.04
C ARG A 98 -12.45 9.81 5.52
N PRO A 99 -12.55 11.13 5.35
CA PRO A 99 -13.78 11.84 5.64
C PRO A 99 -14.89 11.15 4.84
N GLY A 100 -15.81 10.46 5.52
CA GLY A 100 -16.92 9.74 4.89
C GLY A 100 -17.11 8.26 5.23
N MET A 101 -16.22 7.61 5.98
CA MET A 101 -16.44 6.23 6.48
C MET A 101 -16.50 6.24 8.00
N GLY A 102 -17.56 6.84 8.55
CA GLY A 102 -17.93 6.63 9.95
C GLY A 102 -18.25 5.16 10.14
N LEU A 103 -17.59 4.50 11.09
CA LEU A 103 -18.02 3.21 11.59
C LEU A 103 -19.45 3.40 12.08
N GLN A 104 -20.40 2.71 11.43
CA GLN A 104 -21.78 2.75 11.84
C GLN A 104 -21.88 1.91 13.11
N GLU A 105 -21.67 2.56 14.25
CA GLU A 105 -21.75 1.94 15.56
C GLU A 105 -23.23 1.83 15.93
N TYR A 106 -23.72 0.60 16.03
CA TYR A 106 -25.07 0.31 16.49
C TYR A 106 -25.01 -0.27 17.90
N GLU A 107 -25.84 0.25 18.78
CA GLU A 107 -26.07 -0.30 20.11
C GLU A 107 -27.27 -1.25 20.06
N VAL A 108 -27.05 -2.52 20.41
CA VAL A 108 -28.11 -3.54 20.46
C VAL A 108 -28.60 -3.65 21.89
N LEU A 109 -29.85 -3.25 22.13
CA LEU A 109 -30.53 -3.42 23.42
C LEU A 109 -31.46 -4.63 23.31
N SER A 110 -31.13 -5.71 24.01
CA SER A 110 -31.97 -6.91 24.08
C SER A 110 -32.72 -6.92 25.39
N PHE A 111 -34.05 -7.06 25.33
CA PHE A 111 -34.89 -7.27 26.50
C PHE A 111 -35.22 -8.76 26.62
N ALA A 112 -35.29 -9.26 27.85
CA ALA A 112 -35.70 -10.64 28.10
C ALA A 112 -37.22 -10.75 27.98
N GLU A 113 -37.68 -11.74 27.20
CA GLU A 113 -39.08 -12.14 27.15
C GLU A 113 -39.47 -12.89 28.44
N PRO A 114 -40.66 -12.64 29.02
CA PRO A 114 -41.16 -13.43 30.14
C PRO A 114 -41.45 -14.86 29.66
N GLY A 115 -40.83 -15.84 30.30
CA GLY A 115 -41.07 -17.26 30.00
C GLY A 115 -42.51 -17.66 30.37
N GLU A 116 -43.18 -18.36 29.45
CA GLU A 116 -44.51 -18.97 29.65
C GLU A 116 -44.49 -20.11 30.70
#